data_AF-A0A6P6J817-F1
#
_entry.id   AF-A0A6P6J817-F1
#
_cell.length_a   1.000
_cell.length_b   1.000
_cell.length_c   1.000
_cell.angle_alpha   90.00
_cell.angle_beta   90.00
_cell.angle_gamma   90.00
#
_symmetry.space_group_name_H-M   'P 1'
#
loop_
_entity.id
_entity.type
_entity.pdbx_description
1 polymer ?
#
loop_
_entity_poly.entity_id
_entity_poly.type
_entity_poly.pdbx_seq_one_letter_code
_entity_poly.pdbx_strand_id
1 'polypeptide(L)'
;MQDNRIVLEERHNVTYEDNEKFQNQDSPIRYSYCHEEVLNYYGGLCWEIFNVSMSELGKDNWCNMEMVIRNYNMLTECIENVCFELGCFYPNHVMEELFVRIHQLYFSSCNNEEDLPDAPAGVMLISTLLPILLIPFIVYIVVWKSSLRD
;
A
#
# COMPACT_ATOMS: atom_id res chain seq x y z
N MET A 1 -46.58 20.84 1.84
CA MET A 1 -45.55 21.73 1.24
C MET A 1 -44.59 22.08 2.37
N GLN A 2 -43.60 21.20 2.60
CA GLN A 2 -42.20 21.32 2.16
C GLN A 2 -41.50 22.41 3.00
N ASP A 3 -40.48 22.14 3.81
CA ASP A 3 -39.22 21.57 3.36
C ASP A 3 -38.41 20.98 4.53
N ASN A 4 -37.98 19.73 4.37
CA ASN A 4 -37.12 18.99 5.28
C ASN A 4 -35.66 19.39 5.01
N ARG A 5 -35.08 20.20 5.89
CA ARG A 5 -33.65 20.50 5.88
C ARG A 5 -32.87 19.26 6.32
N ILE A 6 -32.46 18.43 5.36
CA ILE A 6 -31.47 17.38 5.54
C ILE A 6 -30.16 18.10 5.88
N VAL A 7 -29.75 17.98 7.15
CA VAL A 7 -28.37 18.22 7.56
C VAL A 7 -27.56 17.15 6.83
N LEU A 8 -26.83 17.56 5.79
CA LEU A 8 -25.77 16.73 5.21
C LEU A 8 -24.69 16.63 6.30
N GLU A 9 -24.79 15.56 7.08
CA GLU A 9 -23.78 15.09 7.99
C GLU A 9 -22.53 14.82 7.14
N GLU A 10 -21.58 15.75 7.14
CA GLU A 10 -20.24 15.53 6.59
C GLU A 10 -19.62 14.37 7.36
N ARG A 11 -19.64 13.21 6.72
CA ARG A 11 -19.04 11.98 7.22
C ARG A 11 -17.53 12.18 7.19
N HIS A 12 -16.96 12.58 8.33
CA HIS A 12 -15.54 12.85 8.55
C HIS A 12 -14.57 11.71 8.17
N ASN A 13 -15.06 10.55 7.72
CA ASN A 13 -14.29 9.35 7.41
C ASN A 13 -14.63 8.81 6.02
N VAL A 14 -14.66 9.67 4.99
CA VAL A 14 -14.83 9.24 3.59
C VAL A 14 -13.64 9.73 2.79
N THR A 15 -12.85 8.79 2.30
CA THR A 15 -11.77 9.05 1.34
C THR A 15 -12.33 8.78 -0.05
N TYR A 16 -12.30 9.80 -0.91
CA TYR A 16 -12.75 9.70 -2.30
C TYR A 16 -11.57 9.30 -3.20
N GLU A 17 -11.82 8.55 -4.28
CA GLU A 17 -10.79 8.03 -5.20
C GLU A 17 -9.99 9.15 -5.91
N ASP A 18 -10.58 10.33 -6.06
CA ASP A 18 -9.96 11.53 -6.64
C ASP A 18 -9.09 12.30 -5.63
N ASN A 19 -9.01 11.84 -4.38
CA ASN A 19 -8.17 12.45 -3.36
C ASN A 19 -6.70 12.02 -3.55
N GLU A 20 -6.08 12.44 -4.66
CA GLU A 20 -4.67 12.23 -4.98
C GLU A 20 -3.74 13.13 -4.16
N LYS A 21 -4.01 13.27 -2.86
CA LYS A 21 -3.11 13.98 -1.93
C LYS A 21 -1.74 13.30 -1.83
N PHE A 22 -1.66 12.03 -2.21
CA PHE A 22 -0.43 11.25 -2.33
C PHE A 22 0.45 11.65 -3.54
N GLN A 23 -0.10 12.30 -4.57
CA GLN A 23 0.67 12.69 -5.77
C GLN A 23 1.09 14.16 -5.77
N ASN A 24 0.55 14.97 -4.85
CA ASN A 24 0.91 16.38 -4.76
C ASN A 24 2.15 16.56 -3.87
N GLN A 25 3.32 16.27 -4.44
CA GLN A 25 4.60 16.75 -3.93
C GLN A 25 4.82 18.24 -4.27
N ASP A 26 3.76 19.04 -4.29
CA ASP A 26 3.81 20.49 -4.49
C ASP A 26 3.87 21.21 -3.13
N SER A 27 4.89 20.87 -2.34
CA SER A 27 5.38 21.76 -1.30
C SER A 27 6.70 22.36 -1.79
N PRO A 28 6.93 23.67 -1.68
CA PRO A 28 8.18 24.30 -2.10
C PRO A 28 9.29 24.01 -1.09
N ILE A 29 9.48 22.73 -0.73
CA ILE A 29 10.57 22.29 0.12
C ILE A 29 11.78 22.23 -0.79
N ARG A 30 12.66 23.21 -0.62
CA ARG A 30 14.01 23.12 -1.17
C ARG A 30 14.74 22.06 -0.37
N TYR A 31 14.72 20.81 -0.86
CA TYR A 31 15.53 19.73 -0.30
C TYR A 31 16.95 20.24 -0.10
N SER A 32 17.42 20.15 1.14
CA SER A 32 18.70 20.72 1.55
C SER A 32 19.78 19.62 1.55
N TYR A 33 20.98 19.96 2.00
CA TYR A 33 21.98 18.95 2.31
C TYR A 33 21.53 18.15 3.55
N CYS A 34 21.07 16.93 3.31
CA CYS A 34 20.64 16.02 4.37
C CYS A 34 21.85 15.52 5.16
N HIS A 35 21.89 15.83 6.46
CA HIS A 35 22.91 15.31 7.36
C HIS A 35 22.50 13.91 7.82
N GLU A 36 23.09 12.89 7.20
CA GLU A 36 22.75 11.47 7.41
C GLU A 36 22.83 11.04 8.88
N GLU A 37 23.83 11.51 9.63
CA GLU A 37 23.98 11.19 11.06
C GLU A 37 22.79 11.69 11.89
N VAL A 38 22.32 12.90 11.60
CA VAL A 38 21.17 13.51 12.27
C VAL A 38 19.89 12.76 11.88
N LEU A 39 19.74 12.46 10.59
CA LEU A 39 18.61 11.69 10.08
C LEU A 39 18.53 10.30 10.71
N ASN A 40 19.66 9.58 10.79
CA ASN A 40 19.74 8.26 11.42
C ASN A 40 19.41 8.34 12.93
N TYR A 41 19.86 9.39 13.63
CA TYR A 41 19.54 9.60 15.03
C TYR A 41 18.03 9.75 15.26
N TYR A 42 17.36 10.65 14.53
CA TYR A 42 15.92 10.85 14.68
C TYR A 42 15.09 9.66 14.15
N GLY A 43 15.53 9.00 13.07
CA GLY A 43 14.92 7.75 12.62
C GLY A 43 15.03 6.64 13.67
N GLY A 44 16.12 6.60 14.44
CA GLY A 44 16.28 5.71 15.58
C GLY A 44 15.23 5.93 16.67
N LEU A 45 14.81 7.17 16.94
CA LEU A 45 13.74 7.46 17.90
C LEU A 45 12.37 6.93 17.44
N CYS A 46 12.08 7.04 16.14
CA CYS A 46 10.88 6.42 15.56
C CYS A 46 10.91 4.89 15.72
N TRP A 47 12.08 4.27 15.50
CA TRP A 47 12.27 2.85 15.72
C TRP A 47 12.11 2.43 17.18
N GLU A 48 12.59 3.21 18.16
CA GLU A 48 12.43 2.88 19.58
C GLU A 48 10.94 2.75 19.97
N ILE A 49 10.10 3.67 19.49
CA ILE A 49 8.65 3.61 19.70
C ILE A 49 8.07 2.34 19.07
N PHE A 50 8.43 2.06 17.82
CA PHE A 50 8.00 0.85 17.12
C PHE A 50 8.45 -0.43 17.84
N ASN A 51 9.68 -0.45 18.38
CA ASN A 51 10.21 -1.58 19.12
C ASN A 51 9.43 -1.88 20.41
N VAL A 52 8.99 -0.83 21.12
CA VAL A 52 8.09 -1.00 22.27
C VAL A 52 6.78 -1.63 21.82
N SER A 53 6.13 -1.09 20.77
CA SER A 53 4.87 -1.64 20.25
C SER A 53 4.99 -3.08 19.77
N MET A 54 6.10 -3.44 19.10
CA MET A 54 6.35 -4.81 18.63
C MET A 54 6.66 -5.77 19.78
N SER A 55 7.29 -5.27 20.85
CA SER A 55 7.52 -6.06 22.06
C SER A 55 6.22 -6.36 22.79
N GLU A 56 5.33 -5.37 22.90
CA GLU A 56 3.99 -5.53 23.49
C GLU A 56 3.09 -6.45 22.66
N LEU A 57 3.19 -6.37 21.33
CA LEU A 57 2.42 -7.20 20.41
C LEU A 57 2.78 -8.70 20.53
N GLY A 58 4.04 -8.99 20.85
CA GLY A 58 4.55 -10.35 21.06
C GLY A 58 4.92 -11.06 19.75
N LYS A 59 5.93 -11.94 19.84
CA LYS A 59 6.53 -12.63 18.69
C LYS A 59 5.55 -13.45 17.86
N ASP A 60 4.57 -14.06 18.53
CA ASP A 60 3.56 -14.91 17.88
C ASP A 60 2.71 -14.14 16.86
N ASN A 61 2.64 -12.81 16.98
CA ASN A 61 1.85 -11.93 16.12
C ASN A 61 2.68 -11.18 15.09
N TRP A 62 4.01 -11.31 15.07
CA TRP A 62 4.89 -10.55 14.17
C TRP A 62 4.65 -10.86 12.68
N CYS A 63 4.17 -12.06 12.36
CA CYS A 63 3.87 -12.46 10.99
C CYS A 63 2.41 -12.22 10.58
N ASN A 64 1.59 -11.66 11.46
CA ASN A 64 0.22 -11.28 11.13
C ASN A 64 0.18 -9.81 10.70
N MET A 65 0.05 -9.57 9.39
CA MET A 65 0.05 -8.22 8.84
C MET A 65 -1.08 -7.34 9.42
N GLU A 66 -2.26 -7.90 9.70
CA GLU A 66 -3.39 -7.15 10.29
C GLU A 66 -3.04 -6.61 11.69
N MET A 67 -2.18 -7.31 12.42
CA MET A 67 -1.73 -6.91 13.75
C MET A 67 -0.61 -5.88 13.71
N VAL A 68 0.27 -5.98 12.71
CA VAL A 68 1.49 -5.16 12.60
C VAL A 68 1.25 -3.85 11.86
N ILE A 69 0.35 -3.82 10.87
CA ILE A 69 0.16 -2.72 9.92
C ILE A 69 -0.02 -1.36 10.59
N ARG A 70 -0.75 -1.30 11.71
CA ARG A 70 -0.98 -0.04 12.43
C ARG A 70 0.31 0.55 13.00
N ASN A 71 1.11 -0.27 13.69
CA ASN A 71 2.36 0.16 14.29
C ASN A 71 3.41 0.47 13.21
N TYR A 72 3.41 -0.32 12.13
CA TYR A 72 4.29 -0.08 10.98
C TYR A 72 3.97 1.23 10.28
N ASN A 73 2.68 1.57 10.09
CA ASN A 73 2.27 2.85 9.55
C ASN A 73 2.71 4.03 10.44
N MET A 74 2.59 3.90 11.75
CA MET A 74 3.07 4.92 12.70
C MET A 74 4.59 5.13 12.61
N LEU A 75 5.36 4.04 12.45
CA LEU A 75 6.81 4.11 12.20
C LEU A 75 7.10 4.89 10.90
N THR A 76 6.42 4.52 9.82
CA THR A 76 6.58 5.17 8.50
C THR A 76 6.24 6.65 8.55
N GLU A 77 5.10 7.02 9.15
CA GLU A 77 4.68 8.41 9.32
C GLU A 77 5.68 9.22 10.17
N CYS A 78 6.20 8.63 11.25
CA CYS A 78 7.24 9.26 12.07
C CYS A 78 8.51 9.55 11.24
N ILE A 79 8.97 8.58 10.44
CA ILE A 79 10.15 8.72 9.58
C ILE A 79 9.92 9.76 8.48
N GLU A 80 8.74 9.75 7.85
CA GLU A 80 8.36 10.74 6.83
C GLU A 80 8.39 12.15 7.40
N ASN A 81 7.84 12.35 8.60
CA ASN A 81 7.88 13.63 9.31
C ASN A 81 9.31 14.03 9.68
N VAL A 82 10.15 13.11 10.17
CA VAL A 82 11.56 13.39 10.43
C VAL A 82 12.29 13.83 9.16
N CYS A 83 12.06 13.16 8.03
CA CYS A 83 12.66 13.53 6.76
C CYS A 83 12.21 14.93 6.32
N PHE A 84 10.92 15.22 6.45
CA PHE A 84 10.34 16.53 6.14
C PHE A 84 10.96 17.64 6.98
N GLU A 85 11.02 17.48 8.31
CA GLU A 85 11.57 18.48 9.25
C GLU A 85 13.06 18.73 9.04
N LEU A 86 13.83 17.69 8.67
CA LEU A 86 15.25 17.80 8.37
C LEU A 86 15.53 18.28 6.92
N GLY A 87 14.48 18.47 6.11
CA GLY A 87 14.62 18.84 4.70
C GLY A 87 15.31 17.76 3.86
N CYS A 88 15.23 16.50 4.30
CA CYS A 88 15.73 15.32 3.61
C CYS A 88 14.64 14.77 2.68
N PHE A 89 15.05 14.25 1.52
CA PHE A 89 14.13 13.54 0.63
C PHE A 89 13.74 12.20 1.27
N TYR A 90 12.48 11.80 1.10
CA TYR A 90 11.97 10.49 1.49
C TYR A 90 11.33 9.82 0.26
N PRO A 91 11.61 8.53 0.00
CA PRO A 91 12.55 7.66 0.71
C PRO A 91 14.04 7.99 0.41
N ASN A 92 14.96 7.58 1.29
CA ASN A 92 16.42 7.73 1.13
C ASN A 92 17.17 6.49 1.68
N HIS A 93 18.47 6.35 1.35
CA HIS A 93 19.26 5.15 1.70
C HIS A 93 19.40 4.93 3.21
N VAL A 94 19.51 6.00 4.01
CA VAL A 94 19.61 5.90 5.47
C VAL A 94 18.35 5.26 6.05
N MET A 95 17.18 5.69 5.56
CA MET A 95 15.90 5.12 5.99
C MET A 95 15.65 3.73 5.41
N GLU A 96 16.09 3.45 4.18
CA GLU A 96 16.06 2.11 3.60
C GLU A 96 16.84 1.10 4.46
N GLU A 97 18.08 1.44 4.87
CA GLU A 97 18.88 0.59 5.76
C GLU A 97 18.23 0.39 7.14
N LEU A 98 17.53 1.41 7.66
CA LEU A 98 16.75 1.28 8.88
C LEU A 98 15.61 0.26 8.69
N PHE A 99 14.80 0.40 7.63
CA PHE A 99 13.70 -0.53 7.36
C PHE A 99 14.20 -1.96 7.11
N VAL A 100 15.30 -2.15 6.39
CA VAL A 100 15.91 -3.48 6.20
C VAL A 100 16.29 -4.11 7.54
N ARG A 101 16.90 -3.36 8.46
CA ARG A 101 17.24 -3.85 9.81
C ARG A 101 15.99 -4.21 10.62
N ILE A 102 14.94 -3.41 10.52
CA ILE A 102 13.64 -3.69 11.15
C ILE A 102 13.05 -4.99 10.60
N HIS A 103 13.06 -5.16 9.28
CA HIS A 103 12.57 -6.38 8.62
C HIS A 103 13.34 -7.62 9.06
N GLN A 104 14.67 -7.54 9.12
CA GLN A 104 15.51 -8.63 9.62
C GLN A 104 15.23 -8.97 11.09
N LEU A 105 14.94 -7.96 11.92
CA LEU A 105 14.74 -8.14 13.36
C LEU A 105 13.39 -8.79 13.68
N TYR A 106 12.29 -8.33 13.07
CA TYR A 106 10.95 -8.78 13.43
C TYR A 106 10.35 -9.80 12.47
N PHE A 107 10.73 -9.77 11.19
CA PHE A 107 10.03 -10.53 10.14
C PHE A 107 10.90 -11.61 9.48
N SER A 108 12.16 -11.77 9.87
CA SER A 108 13.08 -12.76 9.27
C SER A 108 12.65 -14.22 9.39
N SER A 109 11.80 -14.54 10.37
CA SER A 109 11.27 -15.89 10.62
C SER A 109 9.83 -16.05 10.14
N CYS A 110 9.25 -15.03 9.51
CA CYS A 110 7.95 -15.16 8.89
C CYS A 110 8.10 -16.03 7.65
N ASN A 111 7.40 -17.16 7.68
CA ASN A 111 7.34 -18.05 6.54
C ASN A 111 6.71 -17.27 5.38
N ASN A 112 7.28 -17.37 4.18
CA ASN A 112 6.72 -16.75 2.97
C ASN A 112 5.46 -17.51 2.55
N GLU A 113 4.43 -17.52 3.39
CA GLU A 113 3.18 -18.26 3.14
C GLU A 113 2.39 -17.66 1.97
N GLU A 114 2.86 -16.54 1.43
CA GLU A 114 2.33 -15.81 0.29
C GLU A 114 3.20 -15.88 -0.97
N ASP A 115 4.16 -16.79 -1.06
CA ASP A 115 4.48 -17.36 -2.37
C ASP A 115 3.30 -18.28 -2.75
N LEU A 116 2.09 -17.70 -2.93
CA LEU A 116 1.07 -18.35 -3.74
C LEU A 116 1.78 -18.53 -5.09
N PRO A 117 2.11 -19.77 -5.49
CA PRO A 117 2.75 -19.97 -6.75
C PRO A 117 1.86 -19.33 -7.80
N ASP A 118 2.45 -18.56 -8.70
CA ASP A 118 1.74 -18.05 -9.87
C ASP A 118 0.87 -19.17 -10.43
N ALA A 119 -0.37 -18.82 -10.79
CA ALA A 119 -1.31 -19.79 -11.35
C ALA A 119 -0.57 -20.59 -12.43
N PRO A 120 -0.60 -21.94 -12.40
CA PRO A 120 0.20 -22.76 -13.29
C PRO A 120 0.07 -22.26 -14.73
N ALA A 121 1.18 -22.23 -15.49
CA ALA A 121 1.20 -21.62 -16.82
C ALA A 121 0.04 -22.11 -17.73
N GLY A 122 -0.39 -23.37 -17.60
CA GLY A 122 -1.56 -23.90 -18.29
C GLY A 122 -2.89 -23.20 -17.95
N VAL A 123 -3.14 -22.86 -16.69
CA VAL A 123 -4.34 -22.14 -16.25
C VAL A 123 -4.34 -20.71 -16.79
N MET A 124 -3.20 -20.02 -16.75
CA MET A 124 -3.06 -18.69 -17.37
C MET A 124 -3.33 -18.73 -18.88
N LEU A 125 -2.77 -19.72 -19.57
CA LEU A 125 -2.97 -19.89 -21.02
C LEU A 125 -4.43 -20.19 -21.36
N ILE A 126 -5.07 -21.10 -20.64
CA ILE A 126 -6.49 -21.44 -20.85
C ILE A 126 -7.36 -20.20 -20.57
N SER A 127 -7.14 -19.51 -19.45
CA SER A 127 -7.89 -18.31 -19.07
C SER A 127 -7.73 -17.17 -20.08
N THR A 128 -6.59 -17.08 -20.76
CA THR A 128 -6.35 -16.07 -21.81
C THR A 128 -6.94 -16.48 -23.16
N LEU A 129 -6.76 -17.74 -23.57
CA LEU A 129 -7.25 -18.24 -24.87
C LEU A 129 -8.77 -18.41 -24.91
N LEU A 130 -9.38 -18.79 -23.78
CA LEU A 130 -10.82 -19.01 -23.68
C LEU A 130 -11.64 -17.78 -24.10
N PRO A 131 -11.46 -16.55 -23.55
CA PRO A 131 -12.20 -15.38 -23.99
C PRO A 131 -11.88 -14.99 -25.43
N ILE A 132 -10.63 -15.14 -25.88
CA ILE A 132 -10.22 -14.83 -27.26
C ILE A 132 -10.97 -15.69 -28.28
N LEU A 133 -11.27 -16.96 -27.95
CA LEU A 133 -12.02 -17.86 -28.81
C LEU A 133 -13.54 -17.75 -28.62
N LEU A 134 -14.00 -17.57 -27.37
CA LEU A 134 -15.42 -17.53 -27.04
C LEU A 134 -16.10 -16.27 -27.58
N ILE A 135 -15.45 -15.10 -27.50
CA ILE A 135 -16.04 -13.83 -27.97
C ILE A 135 -16.41 -13.89 -29.47
N PRO A 136 -15.48 -14.21 -30.41
CA PRO A 136 -15.83 -14.27 -31.83
C PRO A 136 -16.82 -15.39 -32.15
N PHE A 137 -16.78 -16.50 -31.41
CA PHE A 137 -17.76 -17.58 -31.55
C PHE A 137 -19.17 -17.09 -31.19
N ILE A 138 -19.32 -16.42 -30.06
CA ILE A 138 -20.61 -15.85 -29.62
C ILE A 138 -21.09 -14.80 -30.63
N VAL A 139 -20.22 -13.89 -31.07
CA VAL A 139 -20.55 -12.87 -32.08
C VAL A 139 -21.04 -13.53 -33.38
N TYR A 140 -20.34 -14.55 -33.86
CA TYR A 140 -20.74 -15.31 -35.04
C TYR A 140 -22.13 -15.94 -34.87
N ILE A 141 -22.39 -16.59 -33.73
CA ILE A 141 -23.70 -17.20 -33.44
C ILE A 141 -24.82 -16.15 -33.43
N VAL A 142 -24.57 -14.98 -32.82
CA VAL A 142 -25.53 -13.87 -32.76
C VAL A 142 -25.84 -13.36 -34.17
N VAL A 143 -24.81 -13.05 -34.96
CA VAL A 143 -24.96 -12.54 -36.34
C VAL A 143 -25.70 -13.54 -37.22
N TRP A 144 -25.32 -14.82 -37.16
CA TRP A 144 -25.97 -15.88 -37.90
C TRP A 144 -27.45 -16.01 -37.52
N LYS A 145 -27.78 -15.98 -36.23
CA LYS A 145 -29.18 -16.04 -35.78
C LYS A 145 -29.99 -14.80 -36.14
N SER A 146 -29.40 -13.60 -36.13
CA SER A 146 -30.08 -12.41 -36.64
C SER A 146 -30.33 -12.51 -38.15
N SER A 147 -29.34 -12.96 -38.93
CA SER A 147 -29.49 -13.12 -40.38
C SER A 147 -30.46 -14.22 -40.80
N LEU A 148 -30.71 -15.23 -39.94
CA LEU A 148 -31.75 -16.25 -40.16
C LEU A 148 -33.14 -15.81 -39.70
N ARG A 149 -33.24 -14.74 -38.90
CA ARG A 149 -34.50 -14.23 -38.34
C ARG A 149 -35.04 -13.02 -39.10
N ASP A 150 -34.21 -12.37 -39.92
CA ASP A 150 -34.58 -11.41 -40.96
C ASP A 150 -34.90 -12.14 -42.29
#